data_AF-A0A5C7Q1P7-F1
#
_entry.id   AF-A0A5C7Q1P7-F1
#
_cell.length_a   1.000
_cell.length_b   1.000
_cell.length_c   1.000
_cell.angle_alpha   90.00
_cell.angle_beta   90.00
_cell.angle_gamma   90.00
#
_symmetry.space_group_name_H-M   'P 1'
#
loop_
_entity.id
_entity.type
_entity.pdbx_description
1 polymer ?
#
loop_
_entity_poly.entity_id
_entity_poly.type
_entity_poly.pdbx_seq_one_letter_code
_entity_poly.pdbx_strand_id
1 'polypeptide(L)' 'MENVKFKGDFIRQRRKELGLSQTQLGQEIGVSFRTISDIEKGKFGTRINRVPKLAKALKASVEDVCELPDYISLSIS' A
#
# COMPACT_ATOMS: atom_id res chain seq x y z
N MET A 1 -5.01 -9.30 14.15
CA MET A 1 -4.76 -8.87 12.76
C MET A 1 -4.47 -7.39 12.81
N GLU A 2 -3.22 -7.00 12.57
CA GLU A 2 -2.78 -5.62 12.74
C GLU A 2 -3.11 -4.76 11.51
N ASN A 3 -3.53 -3.53 11.80
CA ASN A 3 -3.86 -2.52 10.81
C ASN A 3 -2.67 -1.57 10.64
N VAL A 4 -2.40 -1.19 9.40
CA VAL A 4 -1.33 -0.26 9.06
C VAL A 4 -1.94 0.94 8.33
N LYS A 5 -1.41 2.14 8.61
CA LYS A 5 -1.83 3.36 7.93
C LYS A 5 -1.07 3.52 6.63
N PHE A 6 -1.76 3.48 5.50
CA PHE A 6 -1.15 3.68 4.18
C PHE A 6 -0.98 5.16 3.86
N LYS A 7 0.11 5.48 3.16
CA LYS A 7 0.40 6.79 2.56
C LYS A 7 -0.32 6.88 1.21
N GLY A 8 -1.65 7.06 1.27
CA GLY A 8 -2.53 7.02 0.10
C GLY A 8 -2.13 7.93 -1.05
N ASP A 9 -1.66 9.16 -0.74
CA ASP A 9 -1.20 10.12 -1.74
C ASP A 9 0.06 9.64 -2.47
N PHE A 10 1.04 9.10 -1.75
CA PHE A 10 2.24 8.50 -2.34
C PHE A 10 1.86 7.36 -3.27
N ILE A 11 1.03 6.42 -2.80
CA ILE A 11 0.57 5.26 -3.58
C ILE A 11 -0.08 5.73 -4.89
N ARG A 12 -0.96 6.73 -4.80
CA ARG A 12 -1.67 7.28 -5.95
C ARG A 12 -0.71 7.93 -6.95
N GLN A 13 0.21 8.75 -6.46
CA GLN A 13 1.20 9.42 -7.31
C GLN A 13 2.10 8.39 -7.99
N ARG A 14 2.67 7.46 -7.22
CA ARG A 14 3.60 6.47 -7.73
C ARG A 14 2.95 5.53 -8.76
N ARG A 15 1.71 5.11 -8.50
CA ARG A 15 0.93 4.32 -9.47
C ARG A 15 0.80 5.05 -10.82
N LYS A 16 0.51 6.36 -10.79
CA LYS A 16 0.39 7.17 -12.02
C LYS A 16 1.73 7.34 -12.74
N GLU A 17 2.82 7.54 -12.03
CA GLU A 17 4.18 7.60 -12.62
C GLU A 17 4.54 6.30 -13.35
N LEU A 18 4.06 5.15 -12.85
CA LEU A 18 4.23 3.84 -13.49
C LEU A 18 3.22 3.58 -14.62
N GLY A 19 2.32 4.51 -14.92
CA GLY A 19 1.30 4.35 -15.97
C GLY A 19 0.20 3.34 -15.63
N LEU A 20 0.03 2.98 -14.35
CA LEU A 20 -0.94 1.97 -13.92
C LEU A 20 -2.30 2.59 -13.61
N SER A 21 -3.38 1.92 -14.00
CA SER A 21 -4.73 2.17 -13.49
C SER A 21 -4.94 1.53 -12.12
N GLN A 22 -5.98 1.96 -11.37
CA GLN A 22 -6.35 1.32 -10.10
C GLN A 22 -6.71 -0.17 -10.28
N THR A 23 -7.32 -0.52 -11.41
CA THR A 23 -7.65 -1.91 -11.74
C THR A 23 -6.40 -2.76 -11.96
N GLN A 24 -5.41 -2.24 -12.71
CA GLN A 24 -4.15 -2.95 -12.96
C GLN A 24 -3.36 -3.18 -11.67
N LEU A 25 -3.21 -2.13 -10.83
CA LEU A 25 -2.55 -2.30 -9.53
C LEU A 25 -3.32 -3.29 -8.63
N GLY A 26 -4.65 -3.23 -8.65
CA GLY A 26 -5.49 -4.18 -7.93
C GLY A 26 -5.24 -5.63 -8.36
N GLN A 27 -5.24 -5.88 -9.67
CA GLN A 27 -4.95 -7.20 -10.25
C GLN A 27 -3.56 -7.70 -9.84
N GLU A 28 -2.54 -6.83 -9.90
CA GLU A 28 -1.16 -7.18 -9.55
C GLU A 28 -0.99 -7.63 -8.10
N ILE A 29 -1.69 -7.00 -7.15
CA ILE A 29 -1.61 -7.35 -5.72
C ILE A 29 -2.73 -8.29 -5.24
N GLY A 30 -3.63 -8.70 -6.15
CA GLY A 30 -4.74 -9.61 -5.88
C GLY A 30 -5.90 -9.00 -5.08
N VAL A 31 -6.26 -7.75 -5.37
CA VAL A 31 -7.40 -7.04 -4.76
C VAL A 31 -8.27 -6.32 -5.81
N SER A 32 -9.45 -5.88 -5.41
CA SER A 32 -10.33 -5.11 -6.30
C SER A 32 -9.81 -3.68 -6.53
N PHE A 33 -10.21 -3.05 -7.64
CA PHE A 33 -9.93 -1.63 -7.89
C PHE A 33 -10.52 -0.72 -6.78
N ARG A 34 -11.68 -1.09 -6.20
CA ARG A 34 -12.27 -0.37 -5.05
C ARG A 34 -11.32 -0.37 -3.86
N THR A 35 -10.68 -1.50 -3.58
CA THR A 35 -9.68 -1.60 -2.53
C THR A 35 -8.51 -0.65 -2.76
N ILE A 36 -8.03 -0.52 -4.00
CA ILE A 36 -7.01 0.49 -4.34
C ILE A 36 -7.55 1.91 -4.15
N SER A 37 -8.77 2.19 -4.62
CA SER A 37 -9.42 3.50 -4.46
C SER A 37 -9.55 3.91 -3.00
N ASP A 38 -9.91 2.98 -2.11
CA ASP A 38 -10.04 3.24 -0.69
C ASP A 38 -8.68 3.47 -0.02
N ILE A 39 -7.67 2.66 -0.35
CA ILE A 39 -6.28 2.84 0.10
C ILE A 39 -5.76 4.23 -0.29
N GLU A 40 -5.96 4.65 -1.55
CA GLU A 40 -5.53 5.96 -2.03
C GLU A 40 -6.26 7.13 -1.34
N LYS A 41 -7.48 6.90 -0.84
CA LYS A 41 -8.26 7.90 -0.08
C LYS A 41 -7.94 7.89 1.41
N GLY A 42 -7.00 7.04 1.86
CA GLY A 42 -6.74 6.83 3.29
C GLY A 42 -7.91 6.19 4.03
N LYS A 43 -8.89 5.63 3.31
CA LYS A 43 -9.96 4.83 3.91
C LYS A 43 -9.37 3.43 4.14
N PHE A 44 -9.41 2.99 5.39
CA PHE A 44 -8.87 1.72 5.93
C PHE A 44 -7.41 1.75 6.38
N GLY A 45 -7.22 1.54 7.69
CA GLY A 45 -6.07 0.81 8.20
C GLY A 45 -6.22 -0.64 7.74
N THR A 46 -5.64 -0.98 6.59
CA THR A 46 -5.80 -2.32 6.03
C THR A 46 -4.84 -3.33 6.69
N ARG A 47 -5.03 -4.60 6.35
CA ARG A 47 -4.17 -5.70 6.76
C ARG A 47 -2.72 -5.46 6.32
N ILE A 48 -1.80 -5.55 7.27
CA ILE A 48 -0.35 -5.45 7.06
C ILE A 48 0.18 -6.33 5.92
N ASN A 49 -0.46 -7.47 5.66
CA ASN A 49 -0.05 -8.40 4.60
C ASN A 49 -0.13 -7.83 3.17
N ARG A 50 -0.74 -6.65 2.97
CA ARG A 50 -0.78 -5.94 1.68
C ARG A 50 0.41 -5.03 1.46
N VAL A 51 1.06 -4.58 2.53
CA VAL A 51 2.20 -3.67 2.50
C VAL A 51 3.33 -4.18 1.59
N PRO A 52 3.86 -5.41 1.76
CA PRO A 52 4.96 -5.88 0.91
C PRO A 52 4.54 -6.07 -0.55
N LYS A 53 3.27 -6.40 -0.82
CA LYS A 53 2.76 -6.55 -2.18
C LYS A 53 2.67 -5.19 -2.89
N LEU A 54 2.19 -4.16 -2.19
CA LEU A 54 2.13 -2.79 -2.71
C LEU A 54 3.53 -2.22 -2.96
N ALA A 55 4.45 -2.36 -2.01
CA ALA A 55 5.83 -1.91 -2.15
C ALA A 55 6.49 -2.52 -3.40
N LYS A 56 6.33 -3.84 -3.58
CA LYS A 56 6.83 -4.54 -4.76
C LYS A 56 6.21 -4.03 -6.06
N ALA A 57 4.88 -3.94 -6.15
CA ALA A 57 4.18 -3.50 -7.36
C ALA A 57 4.51 -2.04 -7.74
N LEU A 58 4.71 -1.19 -6.73
CA LEU A 58 5.04 0.24 -6.91
C LEU A 58 6.53 0.53 -7.06
N LYS A 59 7.38 -0.51 -7.03
CA LYS A 59 8.85 -0.38 -7.05
C LYS A 59 9.33 0.65 -6.02
N ALA A 60 8.84 0.52 -4.79
CA ALA A 60 9.05 1.43 -3.69
C ALA A 60 9.40 0.64 -2.41
N SER A 61 9.90 1.33 -1.38
CA SER A 61 10.12 0.73 -0.07
C SER A 61 8.80 0.54 0.69
N VAL A 62 8.84 -0.24 1.77
CA VAL A 62 7.66 -0.43 2.64
C VAL A 62 7.31 0.89 3.34
N GLU A 63 8.34 1.64 3.72
CA GLU A 63 8.29 2.92 4.40
C GLU A 63 7.69 4.01 3.51
N ASP A 64 7.88 3.94 2.20
CA ASP A 64 7.24 4.88 1.27
C ASP A 64 5.73 4.66 1.19
N VAL A 65 5.29 3.41 1.32
CA VAL A 65 3.90 3.00 1.12
C VAL A 65 3.07 3.17 2.40
N CYS A 66 3.67 3.06 3.58
CA CYS A 66 2.93 3.08 4.84
C CYS A 66 3.68 3.69 6.03
N GLU A 67 2.92 4.00 7.08
CA GLU A 67 3.44 4.28 8.42
C GLU A 67 3.43 2.98 9.22
N LEU A 68 4.61 2.44 9.52
CA LEU A 68 4.75 1.28 10.40
C LEU A 68 4.60 1.73 11.86
N PRO A 69 3.79 1.04 12.69
CA PRO A 69 3.77 1.27 14.13
C PRO A 69 5.15 0.97 14.74
N ASP A 70 5.56 1.76 15.73
CA ASP A 70 6.90 1.68 16.37
C ASP A 70 7.25 0.26 16.87
N TYR A 71 6.25 -0.49 17.36
CA TYR A 71 6.43 -1.88 17.83
C TYR A 71 6.83 -2.87 16.73
N ILE A 72 6.48 -2.61 15.47
CA ILE A 72 6.86 -3.50 14.35
C ILE A 72 8.33 -3.30 13.98
N SER A 73 8.86 -2.07 14.10
CA SER A 73 10.27 -1.77 13.81
C SER A 73 11.24 -2.59 14.67
N LEU A 74 10.85 -2.91 15.91
CA LEU A 74 11.64 -3.66 16.88
C LEU A 74 11.70 -5.17 16.58
N SER A 75 10.85 -5.68 15.69
CA SER A 75 10.74 -7.11 15.37
C SER A 75 11.43 -7.52 14.05
N ILE A 76 11.90 -6.54 13.27
CA ILE A 76 12.55 -6.75 11.95
C ILE A 76 14.03 -6.27 11.98
N SER A 77 14.55 -5.93 13.17
CA SER A 77 15.99 -5.69 13.42
C SER A 77 16.65 -6.96 13.94
#